data_AF-A0A6C2UR64-F1
#
_entry.id   AF-A0A6C2UR64-F1
#
_cell.length_a   1.000
_cell.length_b   1.000
_cell.length_c   1.000
_cell.angle_alpha   90.00
_cell.angle_beta   90.00
_cell.angle_gamma   90.00
#
_symmetry.space_group_name_H-M   'P 1'
#
loop_
_entity.id
_entity.type
_entity.pdbx_description
1 polymer ?
#
loop_
_entity_poly.entity_id
_entity_poly.type
_entity_poly.pdbx_seq_one_letter_code
_entity_poly.pdbx_strand_id
1 'polypeptide(L)'
;MILLRTLHRSLFGLGATVALLVLAGCVGLPTGKPAGPWHEAYEPINDPASEAFVSNALQRAVAAFGDPVVPVNKVLLRRSKKTEAAKRYHIGEDFSLTECFDSSNGVFVIYLAVDPGHVNYYALLGHECTHLINPYITDWYMEGMATVFSQQICKQLGVKWGDWERHFNRSRRQPYALSYRMMLQLQEVFPRDYPLMINYTTPIKKRDEWLRIDIDAWLDSLAPARRLQALSIIEPYVKELNRNVGTQYAFQTPEALK
;
A
#
# COMPACT_ATOMS: atom_id res chain seq x y z
N MET A 1 -54.92 -41.40 13.60
CA MET A 1 -55.31 -41.41 12.17
C MET A 1 -54.04 -41.59 11.36
N ILE A 2 -53.68 -42.84 11.03
CA ILE A 2 -53.87 -43.46 9.68
C ILE A 2 -52.92 -42.76 8.67
N LEU A 3 -51.93 -43.38 8.00
CA LEU A 3 -51.74 -44.76 7.54
C LEU A 3 -50.23 -45.05 7.24
N LEU A 4 -49.89 -46.34 7.21
CA LEU A 4 -48.61 -46.98 6.85
C LEU A 4 -48.05 -46.60 5.46
N ARG A 5 -46.72 -46.80 5.27
CA ARG A 5 -46.20 -47.73 4.23
C ARG A 5 -44.75 -48.17 4.48
N THR A 6 -44.61 -49.48 4.64
CA THR A 6 -43.41 -50.32 4.54
C THR A 6 -42.93 -50.44 3.09
N LEU A 7 -41.62 -50.59 2.87
CA LEU A 7 -41.07 -51.50 1.84
C LEU A 7 -39.58 -51.80 2.08
N HIS A 8 -39.33 -53.04 2.48
CA HIS A 8 -38.06 -53.75 2.36
C HIS A 8 -37.76 -54.02 0.88
N ARG A 9 -36.47 -53.94 0.49
CA ARG A 9 -35.83 -54.91 -0.40
C ARG A 9 -34.31 -54.73 -0.36
N SER A 10 -33.65 -55.69 0.28
CA SER A 10 -32.23 -56.01 0.06
C SER A 10 -32.17 -57.18 -0.90
N LEU A 11 -31.28 -57.18 -1.90
CA LEU A 11 -30.53 -58.36 -2.33
C LEU A 11 -29.46 -58.03 -3.40
N PHE A 12 -28.24 -58.37 -3.00
CA PHE A 12 -26.96 -58.58 -3.67
C PHE A 12 -26.92 -59.09 -5.13
N GLY A 13 -25.80 -58.77 -5.81
CA GLY A 13 -25.25 -59.53 -6.94
C GLY A 13 -24.37 -58.67 -7.88
N LEU A 14 -23.13 -58.33 -7.51
CA LEU A 14 -21.86 -58.89 -8.01
C LEU A 14 -21.64 -58.83 -9.55
N GLY A 15 -20.62 -58.07 -10.00
CA GLY A 15 -20.14 -58.16 -11.38
C GLY A 15 -19.09 -57.13 -11.81
N ALA A 16 -17.81 -57.49 -11.63
CA ALA A 16 -16.64 -57.13 -12.47
C ALA A 16 -16.10 -55.68 -12.54
N THR A 17 -14.98 -55.53 -11.82
CA THR A 17 -13.76 -54.73 -12.02
C THR A 17 -13.46 -54.16 -13.42
N VAL A 18 -13.29 -52.83 -13.51
CA VAL A 18 -12.37 -52.11 -14.43
C VAL A 18 -11.83 -50.91 -13.63
N ALA A 19 -10.65 -51.06 -13.03
CA ALA A 19 -9.38 -50.49 -13.48
C ALA A 19 -9.32 -48.94 -13.41
N LEU A 20 -8.47 -48.49 -12.49
CA LEU A 20 -7.70 -47.24 -12.43
C LEU A 20 -8.16 -46.07 -13.33
N LEU A 21 -8.48 -44.95 -12.68
CA LEU A 21 -7.82 -43.67 -12.89
C LEU A 21 -8.06 -42.80 -11.63
N VAL A 22 -7.37 -43.17 -10.55
CA VAL A 22 -6.98 -42.20 -9.53
C VAL A 22 -5.95 -41.29 -10.21
N LEU A 23 -6.42 -40.32 -10.99
CA LEU A 23 -5.65 -39.10 -11.21
C LEU A 23 -5.83 -38.27 -9.95
N ALA A 24 -5.16 -38.71 -8.88
CA ALA A 24 -4.54 -37.80 -7.94
C ALA A 24 -3.53 -37.00 -8.76
N GLY A 25 -4.04 -36.01 -9.50
CA GLY A 25 -3.26 -34.87 -9.89
C GLY A 25 -2.89 -34.21 -8.58
N CYS A 26 -1.73 -34.58 -8.03
CA CYS A 26 -0.89 -33.66 -7.29
C CYS A 26 -0.59 -32.50 -8.24
N VAL A 27 -1.58 -31.66 -8.53
CA VAL A 27 -1.37 -30.33 -9.06
C VAL A 27 -0.81 -29.59 -7.86
N GLY A 28 0.49 -29.82 -7.61
CA GLY A 28 1.25 -28.89 -6.81
C GLY A 28 1.00 -27.54 -7.45
N LEU A 29 0.35 -26.65 -6.71
CA LEU A 29 0.28 -25.24 -7.09
C LEU A 29 1.72 -24.86 -7.43
N PRO A 30 2.00 -24.37 -8.66
CA PRO A 30 3.36 -24.01 -9.03
C PRO A 30 3.89 -23.05 -7.97
N THR A 31 4.89 -23.53 -7.23
CA THR A 31 5.63 -22.78 -6.22
C THR A 31 6.58 -21.82 -6.96
N GLY A 32 6.00 -20.87 -7.67
CA GLY A 32 6.74 -19.97 -8.55
C GLY A 32 5.97 -18.68 -8.79
N LYS A 33 6.69 -17.67 -9.27
CA LYS A 33 6.09 -16.43 -9.73
C LYS A 33 5.29 -16.68 -11.03
N PRO A 34 4.21 -15.93 -11.29
CA PRO A 34 3.57 -15.89 -12.60
C PRO A 34 4.60 -15.67 -13.71
N ALA A 35 4.39 -16.31 -14.87
CA ALA A 35 5.16 -16.00 -16.06
C ALA A 35 4.75 -14.61 -16.57
N GLY A 36 5.72 -13.80 -17.00
CA GLY A 36 5.47 -12.44 -17.46
C GLY A 36 5.46 -11.40 -16.32
N PRO A 37 4.97 -10.17 -16.61
CA PRO A 37 4.89 -9.10 -15.63
C PRO A 37 3.99 -9.46 -14.45
N TRP A 38 4.48 -9.22 -13.23
CA TRP A 38 3.77 -9.58 -12.00
C TRP A 38 2.37 -8.97 -11.92
N HIS A 39 2.23 -7.73 -12.39
CA HIS A 39 0.96 -6.99 -12.37
C HIS A 39 -0.14 -7.59 -13.26
N GLU A 40 0.19 -8.47 -14.21
CA GLU A 40 -0.80 -9.17 -15.06
C GLU A 40 -1.47 -10.33 -14.33
N ALA A 41 -0.91 -10.76 -13.19
CA ALA A 41 -1.53 -11.76 -12.33
C ALA A 41 -2.76 -11.22 -11.58
N TYR A 42 -3.00 -9.91 -11.62
CA TYR A 42 -4.02 -9.20 -10.87
C TYR A 42 -5.10 -8.60 -11.79
N GLU A 43 -6.33 -8.51 -11.28
CA GLU A 43 -7.47 -7.97 -12.02
C GLU A 43 -7.26 -6.48 -12.40
N PRO A 44 -7.50 -6.07 -13.66
CA PRO A 44 -7.41 -4.67 -14.06
C PRO A 44 -8.55 -3.84 -13.43
N ILE A 45 -8.24 -2.61 -13.03
CA ILE A 45 -9.26 -1.61 -12.73
C ILE A 45 -9.36 -0.68 -13.94
N ASN A 46 -10.43 -0.84 -14.72
CA ASN A 46 -10.74 0.00 -15.88
C ASN A 46 -11.89 0.93 -15.52
N ASP A 47 -11.61 1.91 -14.66
CA ASP A 47 -12.59 2.86 -14.15
C ASP A 47 -12.17 4.31 -14.47
N PRO A 48 -12.90 5.03 -15.34
CA PRO A 48 -12.54 6.40 -15.73
C PRO A 48 -12.47 7.38 -14.55
N ALA A 49 -13.28 7.19 -13.51
CA ALA A 49 -13.23 8.04 -12.31
C ALA A 49 -11.92 7.86 -11.54
N SER A 50 -11.43 6.63 -11.44
CA SER A 50 -10.14 6.29 -10.85
C SER A 50 -8.98 6.88 -11.66
N GLU A 51 -9.02 6.81 -12.99
CA GLU A 51 -8.01 7.43 -13.86
C GLU A 51 -7.98 8.95 -13.70
N ALA A 52 -9.14 9.61 -13.67
CA ALA A 52 -9.26 11.04 -13.43
C ALA A 52 -8.74 11.42 -12.04
N PHE A 53 -9.03 10.61 -11.01
CA PHE A 53 -8.51 10.82 -9.67
C PHE A 53 -6.98 10.73 -9.63
N VAL A 54 -6.38 9.71 -10.27
CA VAL A 54 -4.91 9.55 -10.36
C VAL A 54 -4.26 10.76 -11.01
N SER A 55 -4.81 11.23 -12.14
CA SER A 55 -4.27 12.40 -12.84
C SER A 55 -4.30 13.66 -11.95
N ASN A 56 -5.42 13.91 -11.26
CA ASN A 56 -5.54 15.03 -10.33
C ASN A 56 -4.62 14.89 -9.11
N ALA A 57 -4.52 13.68 -8.55
CA ALA A 57 -3.67 13.39 -7.41
C ALA A 57 -2.20 13.60 -7.76
N LEU A 58 -1.73 13.08 -8.91
CA LEU A 58 -0.36 13.25 -9.37
C LEU A 58 -0.03 14.73 -9.60
N GLN A 59 -0.91 15.49 -10.28
CA GLN A 59 -0.69 16.93 -10.49
C GLN A 59 -0.51 17.68 -9.17
N ARG A 60 -1.32 17.36 -8.16
CA ARG A 60 -1.26 18.00 -6.84
C ARG A 60 -0.09 17.51 -6.01
N ALA A 61 0.30 16.25 -6.14
CA ALA A 61 1.49 15.70 -5.50
C ALA A 61 2.73 16.39 -6.08
N VAL A 62 2.83 16.56 -7.40
CA VAL A 62 3.92 17.31 -8.05
C VAL A 62 3.98 18.75 -7.55
N ALA A 63 2.84 19.43 -7.48
CA ALA A 63 2.77 20.80 -6.98
C ALA A 63 3.18 20.91 -5.50
N ALA A 64 2.96 19.87 -4.70
CA ALA A 64 3.28 19.87 -3.28
C ALA A 64 4.75 19.46 -3.02
N PHE A 65 5.22 18.39 -3.66
CA PHE A 65 6.44 17.67 -3.31
C PHE A 65 7.58 17.85 -4.33
N GLY A 66 7.29 18.41 -5.50
CA GLY A 66 8.23 18.53 -6.61
C GLY A 66 8.08 17.41 -7.64
N ASP A 67 8.96 17.40 -8.64
CA ASP A 67 8.90 16.43 -9.73
C ASP A 67 9.20 15.00 -9.26
N PRO A 68 8.53 13.98 -9.83
CA PRO A 68 8.85 12.58 -9.58
C PRO A 68 10.30 12.25 -9.90
N VAL A 69 10.93 11.39 -9.09
CA VAL A 69 12.29 10.89 -9.34
C VAL A 69 12.40 10.05 -10.62
N VAL A 70 11.28 9.50 -11.08
CA VAL A 70 11.10 8.86 -12.39
C VAL A 70 9.87 9.49 -13.04
N PRO A 71 9.96 10.04 -14.26
CA PRO A 71 8.81 10.63 -14.95
C PRO A 71 7.64 9.65 -15.02
N VAL A 72 6.44 10.09 -14.66
CA VAL A 72 5.24 9.24 -14.66
C VAL A 72 4.50 9.42 -15.99
N ASN A 73 4.75 8.51 -16.93
CA ASN A 73 4.13 8.55 -18.26
C ASN A 73 2.85 7.71 -18.33
N LYS A 74 2.78 6.62 -17.55
CA LYS A 74 1.64 5.71 -17.53
C LYS A 74 1.45 5.10 -16.14
N VAL A 75 0.21 5.10 -15.67
CA VAL A 75 -0.19 4.39 -14.45
C VAL A 75 -1.18 3.30 -14.81
N LEU A 76 -0.87 2.06 -14.47
CA LEU A 76 -1.76 0.92 -14.59
C LEU A 76 -2.44 0.69 -13.24
N LEU A 77 -3.78 0.62 -13.23
CA LEU A 77 -4.52 0.28 -12.02
C LEU A 77 -4.83 -1.23 -11.98
N ARG A 78 -4.58 -1.82 -10.82
CA ARG A 78 -4.85 -3.22 -10.52
C ARG A 78 -5.60 -3.33 -9.21
N ARG A 79 -6.64 -4.15 -9.21
CA ARG A 79 -7.17 -4.70 -7.97
C ARG A 79 -6.21 -5.81 -7.57
N SER A 80 -5.68 -5.80 -6.35
CA SER A 80 -4.79 -6.85 -5.83
C SER A 80 -5.53 -8.16 -5.53
N LYS A 81 -6.37 -8.58 -6.47
CA LYS A 81 -7.10 -9.84 -6.50
C LYS A 81 -6.63 -10.60 -7.74
N LYS A 82 -6.32 -11.88 -7.57
CA LYS A 82 -5.75 -12.70 -8.65
C LYS A 82 -6.79 -12.91 -9.73
N THR A 83 -6.33 -12.90 -10.98
CA THR A 83 -7.12 -13.41 -12.10
C THR A 83 -7.33 -14.93 -11.96
N GLU A 84 -8.33 -15.50 -12.64
CA GLU A 84 -8.58 -16.94 -12.63
C GLU A 84 -7.33 -17.75 -13.02
N ALA A 85 -6.59 -17.29 -14.03
CA ALA A 85 -5.35 -17.93 -14.48
C ALA A 85 -4.23 -17.87 -13.41
N ALA A 86 -4.25 -16.85 -12.56
CA ALA A 86 -3.24 -16.61 -11.55
C ALA A 86 -3.54 -17.22 -10.17
N LYS A 87 -4.76 -17.71 -9.93
CA LYS A 87 -5.14 -18.37 -8.66
C LYS A 87 -4.22 -19.54 -8.26
N ARG A 88 -3.57 -20.15 -9.25
CA ARG A 88 -2.60 -21.23 -9.04
C ARG A 88 -1.28 -20.79 -8.38
N TYR A 89 -0.99 -19.49 -8.31
CA TYR A 89 0.26 -18.97 -7.76
C TYR A 89 0.10 -18.55 -6.29
N HIS A 90 1.14 -18.81 -5.48
CA HIS A 90 1.23 -18.42 -4.07
C HIS A 90 1.66 -16.95 -3.90
N ILE A 91 0.88 -16.05 -4.46
CA ILE A 91 1.10 -14.60 -4.39
C ILE A 91 0.07 -13.96 -3.46
N GLY A 92 0.39 -12.79 -2.88
CA GLY A 92 -0.52 -12.09 -1.98
C GLY A 92 -1.74 -11.52 -2.70
N GLU A 93 -2.81 -11.29 -1.94
CA GLU A 93 -4.01 -10.55 -2.38
C GLU A 93 -4.37 -9.51 -1.31
N ASP A 94 -5.24 -8.57 -1.65
CA ASP A 94 -5.78 -7.56 -0.74
C ASP A 94 -4.72 -6.65 -0.10
N PHE A 95 -3.64 -6.39 -0.84
CA PHE A 95 -2.62 -5.39 -0.52
C PHE A 95 -2.79 -4.13 -1.36
N SER A 96 -2.23 -3.01 -0.91
CA SER A 96 -2.05 -1.81 -1.74
C SER A 96 -0.57 -1.50 -1.85
N LEU A 97 -0.14 -1.07 -3.04
CA LEU A 97 1.25 -0.82 -3.36
C LEU A 97 1.35 0.00 -4.64
N THR A 98 2.35 0.87 -4.70
CA THR A 98 2.80 1.52 -5.93
C THR A 98 4.15 0.94 -6.36
N GLU A 99 4.20 0.40 -7.57
CA GLU A 99 5.39 -0.22 -8.15
C GLU A 99 5.85 0.58 -9.38
N CYS A 100 7.13 0.94 -9.44
CA CYS A 100 7.75 1.38 -10.68
C CYS A 100 8.15 0.14 -11.49
N PHE A 101 7.30 -0.23 -12.45
CA PHE A 101 7.48 -1.45 -13.23
C PHE A 101 8.52 -1.27 -14.34
N ASP A 102 8.52 -0.11 -15.01
CA ASP A 102 9.48 0.23 -16.06
C ASP A 102 9.90 1.69 -15.90
N SER A 103 11.05 1.91 -15.26
CA SER A 103 11.58 3.24 -15.01
C SER A 103 12.09 3.93 -16.27
N SER A 104 12.46 3.18 -17.32
CA SER A 104 12.96 3.75 -18.58
C SER A 104 11.83 4.38 -19.38
N ASN A 105 10.62 3.81 -19.30
CA ASN A 105 9.43 4.31 -19.98
C ASN A 105 8.46 5.05 -19.03
N GLY A 106 8.75 5.14 -17.74
CA GLY A 106 7.90 5.82 -16.78
C GLY A 106 6.56 5.11 -16.54
N VAL A 107 6.57 3.78 -16.49
CA VAL A 107 5.37 2.95 -16.28
C VAL A 107 5.30 2.48 -14.84
N PHE A 108 4.19 2.84 -14.20
CA PHE A 108 3.90 2.50 -12.82
C PHE A 108 2.65 1.61 -12.75
N VAL A 109 2.57 0.82 -11.68
CA VAL A 109 1.39 0.04 -11.34
C VAL A 109 0.95 0.43 -9.94
N ILE A 110 -0.32 0.77 -9.77
CA ILE A 110 -0.95 0.91 -8.46
C ILE A 110 -1.86 -0.29 -8.25
N TYR A 111 -1.55 -1.04 -7.20
CA TYR A 111 -2.37 -2.13 -6.69
C TYR A 111 -3.27 -1.60 -5.57
N LEU A 112 -4.53 -2.01 -5.55
CA LEU A 112 -5.48 -1.63 -4.50
C LEU A 112 -6.09 -2.86 -3.84
N ALA A 113 -6.15 -2.82 -2.50
CA ALA A 113 -6.71 -3.86 -1.66
C ALA A 113 -8.24 -3.99 -1.71
N VAL A 114 -8.92 -3.06 -2.38
CA VAL A 114 -10.39 -2.99 -2.41
C VAL A 114 -10.88 -2.56 -3.79
N ASP A 115 -12.11 -2.97 -4.12
CA ASP A 115 -12.73 -2.67 -5.41
C ASP A 115 -13.21 -1.21 -5.51
N PRO A 116 -13.32 -0.66 -6.72
CA PRO A 116 -14.04 0.59 -6.96
C PRO A 116 -15.44 0.53 -6.32
N GLY A 117 -15.79 1.58 -5.57
CA GLY A 117 -17.05 1.65 -4.81
C GLY A 117 -16.90 1.26 -3.33
N HIS A 118 -15.80 0.63 -2.91
CA HIS A 118 -15.53 0.45 -1.49
C HIS A 118 -15.30 1.80 -0.79
N VAL A 119 -15.75 1.94 0.45
CA VAL A 119 -15.74 3.23 1.20
C VAL A 119 -14.33 3.81 1.39
N ASN A 120 -13.32 2.95 1.45
CA ASN A 120 -11.90 3.32 1.59
C ASN A 120 -11.13 3.38 0.26
N TYR A 121 -11.80 3.19 -0.88
CA TYR A 121 -11.13 3.07 -2.19
C TYR A 121 -10.27 4.31 -2.52
N TYR A 122 -10.86 5.51 -2.49
CA TYR A 122 -10.13 6.74 -2.81
C TYR A 122 -9.11 7.13 -1.74
N ALA A 123 -9.31 6.73 -0.49
CA ALA A 123 -8.30 6.91 0.55
C ALA A 123 -7.04 6.09 0.24
N LEU A 124 -7.20 4.83 -0.16
CA LEU A 124 -6.08 3.98 -0.58
C LEU A 124 -5.46 4.51 -1.88
N LEU A 125 -6.26 4.83 -2.90
CA LEU A 125 -5.75 5.34 -4.17
C LEU A 125 -4.97 6.65 -4.00
N GLY A 126 -5.46 7.58 -3.18
CA GLY A 126 -4.76 8.84 -2.88
C GLY A 126 -3.46 8.62 -2.12
N HIS A 127 -3.40 7.63 -1.24
CA HIS A 127 -2.17 7.25 -0.54
C HIS A 127 -1.14 6.76 -1.56
N GLU A 128 -1.51 5.77 -2.38
CA GLU A 128 -0.64 5.19 -3.40
C GLU A 128 -0.17 6.22 -4.44
N CYS A 129 -1.02 7.17 -4.84
CA CYS A 129 -0.61 8.24 -5.75
C CYS A 129 0.54 9.10 -5.21
N THR A 130 0.74 9.19 -3.89
CA THR A 130 1.87 9.95 -3.31
C THR A 130 3.20 9.26 -3.58
N HIS A 131 3.21 7.92 -3.59
CA HIS A 131 4.39 7.11 -3.89
C HIS A 131 4.83 7.22 -5.35
N LEU A 132 4.02 7.80 -6.24
CA LEU A 132 4.47 8.14 -7.60
C LEU A 132 5.58 9.20 -7.62
N ILE A 133 5.71 10.03 -6.57
CA ILE A 133 6.79 11.03 -6.48
C ILE A 133 8.14 10.35 -6.25
N ASN A 134 8.20 9.39 -5.32
CA ASN A 134 9.38 8.56 -5.12
C ASN A 134 8.96 7.17 -4.64
N PRO A 135 8.86 6.19 -5.55
CA PRO A 135 8.35 4.84 -5.23
C PRO A 135 9.34 4.01 -4.42
N TYR A 136 10.57 4.51 -4.25
CA TYR A 136 11.65 3.78 -3.59
C TYR A 136 11.76 4.11 -2.11
N ILE A 137 11.02 5.12 -1.60
CA ILE A 137 11.03 5.45 -0.17
C ILE A 137 10.05 4.53 0.56
N THR A 138 10.56 3.75 1.52
CA THR A 138 9.78 2.78 2.27
C THR A 138 10.06 2.89 3.77
N ASP A 139 9.47 3.92 4.38
CA ASP A 139 9.62 4.19 5.80
C ASP A 139 8.38 4.84 6.42
N TRP A 140 8.33 4.87 7.76
CA TRP A 140 7.19 5.46 8.46
C TRP A 140 7.02 6.97 8.26
N TYR A 141 7.99 7.71 7.74
CA TYR A 141 7.77 9.12 7.39
C TYR A 141 6.97 9.21 6.09
N MET A 142 7.37 8.48 5.06
CA MET A 142 6.71 8.45 3.75
C MET A 142 5.27 7.92 3.85
N GLU A 143 5.04 6.84 4.61
CA GLU A 143 3.68 6.30 4.81
C GLU A 143 2.73 7.34 5.44
N GLY A 144 3.26 8.17 6.34
CA GLY A 144 2.51 9.25 6.98
C GLY A 144 2.25 10.40 6.01
N MET A 145 3.26 10.77 5.20
CA MET A 145 3.11 11.79 4.16
C MET A 145 2.03 11.40 3.16
N ALA A 146 2.08 10.17 2.66
CA ALA A 146 1.09 9.61 1.75
C ALA A 146 -0.31 9.61 2.35
N THR A 147 -0.42 9.28 3.64
CA THR A 147 -1.70 9.27 4.34
C THR A 147 -2.29 10.67 4.55
N VAL A 148 -1.46 11.66 4.90
CA VAL A 148 -1.88 13.07 5.01
C VAL A 148 -2.31 13.61 3.64
N PHE A 149 -1.52 13.35 2.59
CA PHE A 149 -1.86 13.77 1.24
C PHE A 149 -3.19 13.13 0.78
N SER A 150 -3.38 11.84 1.03
CA SER A 150 -4.63 11.11 0.76
C SER A 150 -5.86 11.80 1.37
N GLN A 151 -5.76 12.25 2.63
CA GLN A 151 -6.84 12.99 3.27
C GLN A 151 -7.16 14.29 2.51
N GLN A 152 -6.12 15.04 2.16
CA GLN A 152 -6.24 16.35 1.52
C GLN A 152 -6.82 16.23 0.11
N ILE A 153 -6.32 15.30 -0.71
CA ILE A 153 -6.80 15.11 -2.07
C ILE A 153 -8.26 14.65 -2.07
N CYS A 154 -8.65 13.73 -1.18
CA CYS A 154 -10.03 13.29 -1.07
C CYS A 154 -10.96 14.47 -0.72
N LYS A 155 -10.57 15.29 0.27
CA LYS A 155 -11.31 16.49 0.65
C LYS A 155 -11.43 17.49 -0.51
N GLN A 156 -10.33 17.74 -1.24
CA GLN A 156 -10.29 18.69 -2.35
C GLN A 156 -11.15 18.25 -3.54
N LEU A 157 -11.21 16.95 -3.82
CA LEU A 157 -12.00 16.38 -4.92
C LEU A 157 -13.43 16.01 -4.50
N GLY A 158 -13.83 16.31 -3.24
CA GLY A 158 -15.19 16.05 -2.75
C GLY A 158 -15.53 14.56 -2.62
N VAL A 159 -14.53 13.67 -2.53
CA VAL A 159 -14.72 12.24 -2.31
C VAL A 159 -14.49 11.88 -0.85
N LYS A 160 -15.14 10.81 -0.39
CA LYS A 160 -15.00 10.36 1.00
C LYS A 160 -13.60 9.81 1.23
N TRP A 161 -12.96 10.25 2.32
CA TRP A 161 -11.72 9.65 2.83
C TRP A 161 -11.97 8.37 3.66
N GLY A 162 -13.16 7.78 3.49
CA GLY A 162 -13.57 6.55 4.12
C GLY A 162 -13.55 6.56 5.64
N ASP A 163 -13.24 5.40 6.21
CA ASP A 163 -13.19 5.16 7.66
C ASP A 163 -11.82 5.49 8.29
N TRP A 164 -10.88 6.03 7.51
CA TRP A 164 -9.49 6.24 7.92
C TRP A 164 -9.37 7.23 9.07
N GLU A 165 -10.11 8.34 9.01
CA GLU A 165 -10.15 9.33 10.11
C GLU A 165 -10.56 8.68 11.43
N ARG A 166 -11.64 7.88 11.42
CA ARG A 166 -12.11 7.16 12.60
C ARG A 166 -11.07 6.15 13.10
N HIS A 167 -10.42 5.42 12.19
CA HIS A 167 -9.42 4.42 12.54
C HIS A 167 -8.17 5.07 13.17
N PHE A 168 -7.62 6.10 12.53
CA PHE A 168 -6.41 6.75 13.01
C PHE A 168 -6.63 7.58 14.28
N ASN A 169 -7.85 8.05 14.56
CA ASN A 169 -8.14 8.73 15.83
C ASN A 169 -8.28 7.74 17.01
N ARG A 170 -8.65 6.48 16.77
CA ARG A 170 -8.85 5.47 17.83
C ARG A 170 -7.60 4.65 18.12
N SER A 171 -6.81 4.35 17.10
CA SER A 171 -5.66 3.45 17.21
C SER A 171 -4.43 4.17 17.78
N ARG A 172 -4.24 4.06 19.11
CA ARG A 172 -3.12 4.72 19.81
C ARG A 172 -1.75 4.15 19.49
N ARG A 173 -1.65 2.85 19.15
CA ARG A 173 -0.37 2.14 18.94
C ARG A 173 -0.17 1.59 17.53
N GLN A 174 -1.14 1.75 16.64
CA GLN A 174 -1.02 1.25 15.27
C GLN A 174 -0.07 2.19 14.50
N PRO A 175 0.96 1.66 13.80
CA PRO A 175 2.05 2.48 13.28
C PRO A 175 1.63 3.46 12.19
N TYR A 176 0.71 3.10 11.28
CA TYR A 176 0.15 4.05 10.30
C TYR A 176 -0.56 5.21 10.98
N ALA A 177 -1.35 4.96 12.02
CA ALA A 177 -2.06 5.98 12.78
C ALA A 177 -1.09 6.93 13.49
N LEU A 178 0.00 6.38 14.05
CA LEU A 178 1.08 7.15 14.67
C LEU A 178 1.80 8.02 13.65
N SER A 179 2.24 7.41 12.56
CA SER A 179 2.90 8.07 11.44
C SER A 179 2.03 9.19 10.85
N TYR A 180 0.77 8.93 10.53
CA TYR A 180 -0.18 9.93 10.06
C TYR A 180 -0.29 11.12 11.02
N ARG A 181 -0.47 10.89 12.33
CA ARG A 181 -0.60 11.98 13.31
C ARG A 181 0.68 12.80 13.43
N MET A 182 1.85 12.15 13.40
CA MET A 182 3.14 12.81 13.41
C MET A 182 3.29 13.71 12.17
N MET A 183 3.02 13.16 10.99
CA MET A 183 3.14 13.90 9.73
C MET A 183 2.10 15.02 9.61
N LEU A 184 0.90 14.83 10.12
CA LEU A 184 -0.13 15.87 10.16
C LEU A 184 0.33 17.07 11.01
N GLN A 185 0.92 16.83 12.19
CA GLN A 185 1.47 17.90 13.04
C GLN A 185 2.68 18.58 12.39
N LEU A 186 3.57 17.82 11.77
CA LEU A 186 4.71 18.39 11.05
C LEU A 186 4.23 19.27 9.88
N GLN A 187 3.22 18.84 9.12
CA GLN A 187 2.66 19.64 8.04
C GLN A 187 2.02 20.94 8.55
N GLU A 188 1.28 20.88 9.65
CA GLU A 188 0.63 22.05 10.24
C GLU A 188 1.66 23.09 10.72
N VAL A 189 2.75 22.64 11.35
CA VAL A 189 3.78 23.51 11.93
C VAL A 189 4.84 23.92 10.90
N PHE A 190 5.08 23.12 9.86
CA PHE A 190 6.11 23.32 8.84
C PHE A 190 5.54 23.27 7.42
N PRO A 191 4.48 24.02 7.06
CA PRO A 191 3.79 23.86 5.77
C PRO A 191 4.68 24.09 4.55
N ARG A 192 5.77 24.87 4.69
CA ARG A 192 6.76 25.12 3.63
C ARG A 192 7.90 24.09 3.60
N ASP A 193 8.36 23.65 4.76
CA ASP A 193 9.55 22.78 4.88
C ASP A 193 9.17 21.28 4.86
N TYR A 194 7.95 20.94 5.29
CA TYR A 194 7.44 19.57 5.34
C TYR A 194 7.49 18.87 3.98
N PRO A 195 7.02 19.46 2.86
CA PRO A 195 7.04 18.74 1.58
C PRO A 195 8.46 18.44 1.10
N LEU A 196 9.44 19.28 1.47
CA LEU A 196 10.84 19.12 1.07
C LEU A 196 11.51 17.89 1.68
N MET A 197 10.91 17.32 2.74
CA MET A 197 11.43 16.13 3.41
C MET A 197 11.64 14.94 2.46
N ILE A 198 10.80 14.81 1.42
CA ILE A 198 10.91 13.74 0.42
C ILE A 198 12.23 13.77 -0.38
N ASN A 199 12.91 14.92 -0.39
CA ASN A 199 14.19 15.10 -1.09
C ASN A 199 15.40 14.70 -0.23
N TYR A 200 15.20 14.46 1.07
CA TYR A 200 16.22 14.01 1.99
C TYR A 200 16.09 12.50 2.14
N THR A 201 16.87 11.73 1.37
CA THR A 201 16.81 10.27 1.39
C THR A 201 18.18 9.65 1.57
N THR A 202 18.22 8.50 2.25
CA THR A 202 19.41 7.67 2.39
C THR A 202 19.07 6.20 2.14
N PRO A 203 19.98 5.38 1.59
CA PRO A 203 19.73 3.97 1.35
C PRO A 203 19.41 3.19 2.64
N ILE A 204 18.48 2.24 2.55
CA ILE A 204 18.26 1.27 3.62
C ILE A 204 19.35 0.20 3.54
N LYS A 205 20.12 0.05 4.62
CA LYS A 205 21.20 -0.97 4.68
C LYS A 205 20.65 -2.35 4.31
N LYS A 206 21.34 -3.05 3.39
CA LYS A 206 21.00 -4.37 2.85
C LYS A 206 19.82 -4.42 1.85
N ARG A 207 19.31 -3.25 1.42
CA ARG A 207 18.25 -3.11 0.42
C ARG A 207 18.63 -1.98 -0.54
N ASP A 208 19.60 -2.24 -1.42
CA ASP A 208 20.33 -1.19 -2.15
C ASP A 208 19.44 -0.33 -3.07
N GLU A 209 18.29 -0.84 -3.52
CA GLU A 209 17.30 -0.10 -4.33
C GLU A 209 16.29 0.71 -3.49
N TRP A 210 16.24 0.48 -2.16
CA TRP A 210 15.23 1.07 -1.28
C TRP A 210 15.83 2.19 -0.44
N LEU A 211 15.06 3.26 -0.32
CA LEU A 211 15.40 4.48 0.39
C LEU A 211 14.53 4.61 1.66
N ARG A 212 15.04 5.40 2.59
CA ARG A 212 14.27 5.97 3.70
C ARG A 212 14.52 7.47 3.75
N ILE A 213 13.65 8.21 4.43
CA ILE A 213 13.86 9.62 4.73
C ILE A 213 15.07 9.75 5.67
N ASP A 214 16.00 10.61 5.29
CA ASP A 214 17.08 11.07 6.15
C ASP A 214 16.58 12.23 7.02
N ILE A 215 15.95 11.87 8.14
CA ILE A 215 15.32 12.85 9.01
C ILE A 215 16.33 13.84 9.61
N ASP A 216 17.56 13.41 9.86
CA ASP A 216 18.58 14.29 10.43
C ASP A 216 19.01 15.35 9.41
N ALA A 217 19.19 14.97 8.14
CA ALA A 217 19.48 15.92 7.06
C ALA A 217 18.33 16.93 6.85
N TRP A 218 17.07 16.49 6.91
CA TRP A 218 15.94 17.41 6.89
C TRP A 218 15.93 18.35 8.10
N LEU A 219 16.19 17.83 9.31
CA LEU A 219 16.27 18.62 10.54
C LEU A 219 17.44 19.63 10.52
N ASP A 220 18.58 19.27 9.93
CA ASP A 220 19.74 20.15 9.73
C ASP A 220 19.44 21.31 8.77
N SER A 221 18.51 21.13 7.83
CA SER A 221 18.08 22.20 6.92
C SER A 221 17.24 23.29 7.62
N LEU A 222 16.70 23.00 8.81
CA LEU A 222 15.87 23.93 9.58
C LEU A 222 16.72 24.87 10.45
N ALA A 223 16.23 26.08 10.68
CA ALA A 223 16.80 26.98 11.68
C ALA A 223 16.80 26.32 13.08
N PRO A 224 17.77 26.60 13.97
CA PRO A 224 17.92 25.88 15.25
C PRO A 224 16.66 25.80 16.12
N ALA A 225 15.93 26.90 16.28
CA ALA A 225 14.68 26.92 17.05
C ALA A 225 13.57 26.07 16.40
N ARG A 226 13.52 26.07 15.06
CA ARG A 226 12.58 25.29 14.25
C ARG A 226 12.90 23.80 14.33
N ARG A 227 14.19 23.44 14.35
CA ARG A 227 14.66 22.07 14.58
C ARG A 227 14.18 21.50 15.92
N LEU A 228 14.33 22.26 17.01
CA LEU A 228 13.85 21.85 18.33
C LEU A 228 12.33 21.60 18.35
N GLN A 229 11.58 22.46 17.65
CA GLN A 229 10.14 22.29 17.51
C GLN A 229 9.78 21.00 16.75
N ALA A 230 10.47 20.70 15.65
CA ALA A 230 10.27 19.45 14.90
C ALA A 230 10.60 18.22 15.76
N LEU A 231 11.70 18.25 16.52
CA LEU A 231 12.08 17.18 17.45
C LEU A 231 10.99 16.93 18.50
N SER A 232 10.40 17.99 19.07
CA SER A 232 9.31 17.87 20.05
C SER A 232 8.04 17.22 19.49
N ILE A 233 7.81 17.35 18.17
CA ILE A 233 6.70 16.69 17.47
C ILE A 233 7.03 15.21 17.21
N ILE A 234 8.27 14.89 16.86
CA ILE A 234 8.69 13.52 16.50
C ILE A 234 8.83 12.64 17.75
N GLU A 235 9.39 13.17 18.83
CA GLU A 235 9.76 12.45 20.06
C GLU A 235 8.65 11.52 20.60
N PRO A 236 7.37 11.94 20.73
CA PRO A 236 6.31 11.07 21.26
C PRO A 236 6.04 9.81 20.44
N TYR A 237 6.47 9.78 19.17
CA TYR A 237 6.19 8.68 18.23
C TYR A 237 7.37 7.71 18.08
N VAL A 238 8.59 8.15 18.37
CA VAL A 238 9.85 7.41 18.11
C VAL A 238 9.79 5.99 18.63
N LYS A 239 9.42 5.81 19.90
CA LYS A 239 9.47 4.51 20.57
C LYS A 239 8.57 3.47 19.90
N GLU A 240 7.33 3.85 19.57
CA GLU A 240 6.38 2.91 18.97
C GLU A 240 6.67 2.68 17.49
N LEU A 241 7.09 3.71 16.73
CA LEU A 241 7.46 3.54 15.32
C LEU A 241 8.73 2.67 15.16
N ASN A 242 9.74 2.84 16.01
CA ASN A 242 10.94 1.97 16.02
C ASN A 242 10.61 0.49 16.26
N ARG A 243 9.64 0.19 17.14
CA ARG A 243 9.22 -1.19 17.41
C ARG A 243 8.55 -1.86 16.22
N ASN A 244 8.06 -1.07 15.27
CA ASN A 244 7.39 -1.54 14.07
C ASN A 244 8.30 -1.45 12.83
N VAL A 245 9.61 -1.27 13.01
CA VAL A 245 10.59 -1.46 11.94
C VAL A 245 10.68 -2.95 11.62
N GLY A 246 10.64 -3.30 10.34
CA GLY A 246 10.62 -4.68 9.90
C GLY A 246 11.18 -4.86 8.50
N THR A 247 10.80 -5.96 7.85
CA THR A 247 11.23 -6.25 6.48
C THR A 247 10.66 -5.27 5.46
N GLN A 248 9.47 -4.71 5.73
CA GLN A 248 8.77 -3.79 4.84
C GLN A 248 9.23 -2.35 5.05
N TYR A 249 9.07 -1.81 6.26
CA TYR A 249 9.26 -0.38 6.54
C TYR A 249 10.48 -0.11 7.44
N ALA A 250 11.25 0.91 7.06
CA ALA A 250 12.29 1.50 7.90
C ALA A 250 11.74 2.63 8.79
N PHE A 251 12.60 3.08 9.71
CA PHE A 251 12.43 4.34 10.45
C PHE A 251 13.80 4.80 10.93
N GLN A 252 14.10 6.09 10.77
CA GLN A 252 15.29 6.71 11.35
C GLN A 252 14.86 7.51 12.58
N THR A 253 15.37 7.13 13.75
CA THR A 253 15.27 7.99 14.93
C THR A 253 16.25 9.15 14.79
N PRO A 254 15.80 10.41 14.92
CA PRO A 254 16.73 11.54 14.95
C PRO A 254 17.85 11.32 15.96
N GLU A 255 19.10 11.64 15.61
CA GLU A 255 20.25 11.42 16.50
C GLU A 255 20.09 12.12 17.86
N ALA A 256 19.44 13.29 17.86
CA ALA A 256 19.17 14.07 19.08
C ALA A 256 18.16 13.41 20.04
N LEU A 257 17.47 12.34 19.63
CA LEU A 257 16.46 11.62 20.43
C LEU A 257 16.87 10.18 20.78
N LYS A 258 18.12 9.79 20.49
CA LYS A 258 18.68 8.49 20.88
C LYS A 258 19.27 8.56 22.28
#